data_AF-A0A7L3Q497-F1
#
_entry.id   AF-A0A7L3Q497-F1
#
_cell.length_a   1.000
_cell.length_b   1.000
_cell.length_c   1.000
_cell.angle_alpha   90.00
_cell.angle_beta   90.00
_cell.angle_gamma   90.00
#
_symmetry.space_group_name_H-M   'P 1'
#
loop_
_entity.id
_entity.type
_entity.pdbx_description
1 polymer ?
#
loop_
_entity_poly.entity_id
_entity_poly.type
_entity_poly.pdbx_seq_one_letter_code
_entity_poly.pdbx_strand_id
1 'polypeptide(L)'
;VPVTPTVTPPLSPSPPSALRLQASSRPPFTACVRSNSNRAAISHLHRQLYGRLYPVLLVNTDGSTTRLRYAEPKRILMMPLDSSTLPEAERKARLRRHFPSKPKAKEQESYEGIDLDTYKKFWKK
;
A
#
# COMPACT_ATOMS: atom_id res chain seq x y z
N VAL A 1 -56.67 65.13 -9.59
CA VAL A 1 -55.92 64.37 -10.63
C VAL A 1 -54.43 64.54 -10.35
N PRO A 2 -53.60 63.49 -10.26
CA PRO A 2 -53.74 62.17 -9.62
C PRO A 2 -52.77 62.04 -8.40
N VAL A 3 -53.18 61.42 -7.28
CA VAL A 3 -52.90 60.04 -6.80
C VAL A 3 -51.42 59.75 -6.41
N THR A 4 -51.24 59.42 -5.13
CA THR A 4 -50.06 58.95 -4.37
C THR A 4 -49.41 57.69 -4.98
N PRO A 5 -48.14 57.29 -4.68
CA PRO A 5 -47.72 56.80 -3.35
C PRO A 5 -46.29 57.12 -2.88
N THR A 6 -46.18 57.47 -1.58
CA THR A 6 -44.98 57.26 -0.78
C THR A 6 -44.64 55.78 -0.77
N VAL A 7 -43.52 55.41 -1.41
CA VAL A 7 -43.01 54.04 -1.45
C VAL A 7 -42.05 53.85 -0.28
N THR A 8 -42.49 53.11 0.74
CA THR A 8 -41.63 52.56 1.79
C THR A 8 -41.29 51.11 1.43
N PRO A 9 -40.02 50.73 1.35
CA PRO A 9 -39.64 49.36 1.71
C PRO A 9 -38.24 49.28 2.37
N PRO A 10 -37.80 48.11 2.82
CA PRO A 10 -38.19 47.48 4.08
C PRO A 10 -37.06 47.51 5.11
N LEU A 11 -37.48 47.38 6.37
CA LEU A 11 -36.63 47.17 7.55
C LEU A 11 -35.57 46.10 7.26
N SER A 12 -34.29 46.47 7.35
CA SER A 12 -33.19 45.51 7.28
C SER A 12 -33.32 44.47 8.40
N PRO A 13 -33.22 43.16 8.13
CA PRO A 13 -33.15 42.20 9.22
C PRO A 13 -31.83 42.41 9.99
N SER A 14 -31.95 42.78 11.26
CA SER A 14 -30.86 42.75 12.22
C SER A 14 -30.26 41.34 12.25
N PRO A 15 -28.93 41.18 12.25
CA PRO A 15 -28.33 39.87 12.44
C PRO A 15 -28.74 39.33 13.82
N PRO A 16 -29.02 38.03 13.98
CA PRO A 16 -29.25 37.46 15.29
C PRO A 16 -27.99 37.70 16.12
N SER A 17 -28.18 38.34 17.27
CA SER A 17 -27.15 38.61 18.26
C SER A 17 -26.54 37.27 18.66
N ALA A 18 -25.40 36.93 18.04
CA ALA A 18 -24.66 35.74 18.36
C ALA A 18 -24.11 35.95 19.78
N LEU A 19 -24.72 35.26 20.74
CA LEU A 19 -24.18 35.15 22.09
C LEU A 19 -22.77 34.57 21.95
N ARG A 20 -21.77 35.47 22.03
CA ARG A 20 -20.36 35.13 22.15
C ARG A 20 -20.24 34.35 23.45
N LEU A 21 -20.22 33.02 23.35
CA LEU A 21 -19.74 32.15 24.41
C LEU A 21 -18.32 32.62 24.74
N GLN A 22 -18.17 33.26 25.91
CA GLN A 22 -16.85 33.61 26.42
C GLN A 22 -16.07 32.31 26.58
N ALA A 23 -15.01 32.18 25.78
CA ALA A 23 -14.05 31.11 25.96
C ALA A 23 -13.44 31.30 27.34
N SER A 24 -13.83 30.46 28.30
CA SER A 24 -13.15 30.36 29.58
C SER A 24 -11.70 30.00 29.29
N SER A 25 -10.76 30.87 29.68
CA SER A 25 -9.34 30.61 29.52
C SER A 25 -8.99 29.42 30.41
N ARG A 26 -8.98 28.23 29.83
CA ARG A 26 -8.41 27.06 30.49
C ARG A 26 -6.91 27.34 30.68
N PRO A 27 -6.35 27.15 31.89
CA PRO A 27 -4.92 27.29 32.08
C PRO A 27 -4.19 26.34 31.12
N PRO A 28 -3.03 26.73 30.56
CA PRO A 28 -2.27 25.85 29.68
C PRO A 28 -1.85 24.63 30.51
N PHE A 29 -2.53 23.52 30.31
CA PHE A 29 -2.09 22.24 30.83
C PHE A 29 -0.79 21.94 30.10
N THR A 30 0.36 22.20 30.75
CA THR A 30 1.67 21.78 30.26
C THR A 30 1.76 20.27 30.45
N ALA A 31 0.98 19.54 29.66
CA ALA A 31 1.14 18.12 29.50
C ALA A 31 2.51 17.90 28.86
N CYS A 32 3.36 17.11 29.52
CA CYS A 32 4.52 16.50 28.89
C CYS A 32 4.06 15.90 27.55
N VAL A 33 4.41 16.55 26.43
CA VAL A 33 4.05 16.06 25.09
C VAL A 33 4.99 14.92 24.78
N ARG A 34 4.66 13.74 25.31
CA ARG A 34 5.36 12.52 24.96
C ARG A 34 5.06 12.23 23.49
N SER A 35 6.08 12.33 22.63
CA SER A 35 5.98 11.98 21.22
C SER A 35 5.56 10.52 21.09
N ASN A 36 4.27 10.31 20.79
CA ASN A 36 3.71 8.99 20.52
C ASN A 36 3.07 8.99 19.13
N SER A 37 3.13 7.85 18.46
CA SER A 37 2.55 7.65 17.13
C SER A 37 1.02 7.59 17.14
N ASN A 38 0.41 7.47 18.32
CA ASN A 38 -1.04 7.31 18.48
C ASN A 38 -1.80 8.64 18.46
N ARG A 39 -1.13 9.80 18.61
CA ARG A 39 -1.78 11.13 18.69
C ARG A 39 -2.76 11.42 17.55
N ALA A 40 -2.47 10.93 16.35
CA ALA A 40 -3.31 11.11 15.16
C ALA A 40 -3.74 9.79 14.50
N ALA A 41 -3.58 8.66 15.18
CA ALA A 41 -3.87 7.34 14.62
C ALA A 41 -5.37 7.08 14.42
N ILE A 42 -6.21 7.67 15.29
CA ILE A 42 -7.67 7.56 15.22
C ILE A 42 -8.20 8.77 14.45
N SER A 43 -8.63 8.54 13.21
CA SER A 43 -9.17 9.59 12.34
C SER A 43 -10.26 9.06 11.41
N HIS A 44 -10.96 9.97 10.75
CA HIS A 44 -11.98 9.67 9.75
C HIS A 44 -11.78 10.53 8.49
N LEU A 45 -12.42 10.18 7.37
CA LEU A 45 -12.31 10.95 6.15
C LEU A 45 -13.20 12.20 6.24
N HIS A 46 -12.62 13.40 6.18
CA HIS A 46 -13.35 14.67 6.34
C HIS A 46 -14.03 15.14 5.04
N ARG A 47 -14.57 14.21 4.25
CA ARG A 47 -15.31 14.52 3.00
C ARG A 47 -16.79 14.23 3.20
N GLN A 48 -17.66 15.06 2.62
CA GLN A 48 -19.12 14.89 2.72
C GLN A 48 -19.62 13.64 1.98
N LEU A 49 -19.04 13.35 0.80
CA LEU A 49 -19.35 12.17 -0.01
C LEU A 49 -18.07 11.39 -0.26
N TYR A 50 -18.05 10.12 0.13
CA TYR A 50 -16.94 9.21 -0.13
C TYR A 50 -17.43 7.76 -0.19
N GLY A 51 -16.76 6.95 -1.01
CA GLY A 51 -17.02 5.51 -1.10
C GLY A 51 -16.52 4.76 0.14
N ARG A 52 -17.02 3.56 0.36
CA ARG A 52 -16.57 2.70 1.48
C ARG A 52 -15.10 2.34 1.29
N LEU A 53 -14.31 2.55 2.35
CA LEU A 53 -12.90 2.14 2.39
C LEU A 53 -12.69 1.14 3.51
N TYR A 54 -11.84 0.15 3.25
CA TYR A 54 -11.53 -0.94 4.17
C TYR A 54 -10.11 -0.78 4.72
N PRO A 55 -9.87 -1.11 6.00
CA PRO A 55 -8.53 -1.11 6.57
C PRO A 55 -7.71 -2.27 5.98
N VAL A 56 -6.55 -1.96 5.44
CA VAL A 56 -5.65 -2.92 4.77
C VAL A 56 -4.23 -2.76 5.32
N LEU A 57 -3.50 -3.88 5.39
CA LEU A 57 -2.09 -3.91 5.75
C LEU A 57 -1.22 -3.80 4.48
N LEU A 58 -0.53 -2.67 4.31
CA LEU A 58 0.50 -2.52 3.28
C LEU A 58 1.82 -3.04 3.81
N VAL A 59 2.42 -3.98 3.08
CA VAL A 59 3.75 -4.52 3.32
C VAL A 59 4.70 -3.88 2.32
N ASN A 60 5.70 -3.15 2.80
CA ASN A 60 6.71 -2.52 1.96
C ASN A 60 7.78 -3.53 1.54
N THR A 61 8.69 -3.13 0.64
CA THR A 61 9.82 -3.93 0.16
C THR A 61 10.73 -4.40 1.29
N ASP A 62 10.86 -3.58 2.33
CA ASP A 62 11.70 -3.86 3.50
C ASP A 62 11.00 -4.75 4.54
N GLY A 63 9.77 -5.19 4.24
CA GLY A 63 8.92 -5.95 5.16
C GLY A 63 8.23 -5.11 6.24
N SER A 64 8.49 -3.80 6.29
CA SER A 64 7.78 -2.87 7.18
C SER A 64 6.29 -2.83 6.82
N THR A 65 5.43 -2.65 7.83
CA THR A 65 3.97 -2.69 7.65
C THR A 65 3.30 -1.40 8.07
N THR A 66 2.31 -0.96 7.30
CA THR A 66 1.52 0.23 7.60
C THR A 66 0.04 -0.03 7.32
N ARG A 67 -0.84 0.49 8.18
CA ARG A 67 -2.29 0.39 7.99
C ARG A 67 -2.78 1.53 7.12
N LEU A 68 -3.49 1.21 6.04
CA LEU A 68 -4.10 2.19 5.14
C LEU A 68 -5.57 1.85 4.87
N ARG A 69 -6.29 2.79 4.24
CA ARG A 69 -7.69 2.58 3.82
C ARG A 69 -7.73 2.40 2.30
N TYR A 70 -8.27 1.28 1.82
CA TYR A 70 -8.32 0.92 0.40
C TYR A 70 -9.77 0.72 -0.07
N ALA A 71 -10.03 0.89 -1.36
CA ALA A 71 -11.37 0.78 -1.94
C ALA A 71 -11.91 -0.66 -1.89
N GLU A 72 -11.04 -1.64 -2.14
CA GLU A 72 -11.42 -3.04 -2.13
C GLU A 72 -11.16 -3.68 -0.75
N PRO A 73 -11.98 -4.66 -0.33
CA PRO A 73 -11.79 -5.37 0.92
C PRO A 73 -10.65 -6.40 0.81
N LYS A 74 -9.41 -5.92 0.72
CA LYS A 74 -8.19 -6.75 0.75
C LYS A 74 -7.59 -6.76 2.16
N ARG A 75 -7.03 -7.88 2.59
CA ARG A 75 -6.39 -7.98 3.92
C ARG A 75 -4.95 -7.46 3.90
N ILE A 76 -4.20 -7.78 2.85
CA ILE A 76 -2.77 -7.49 2.71
C ILE A 76 -2.50 -7.01 1.29
N LEU A 77 -1.68 -5.97 1.15
CA LEU A 77 -1.12 -5.49 -0.11
C LEU A 77 0.40 -5.57 0.00
N MET A 78 1.05 -6.25 -0.93
CA MET A 78 2.51 -6.36 -0.98
C MET A 78 3.06 -5.41 -2.03
N MET A 79 3.98 -4.54 -1.60
CA MET A 79 4.69 -3.66 -2.51
C MET A 79 5.72 -4.49 -3.29
N PRO A 80 5.70 -4.44 -4.64
CA PRO A 80 6.71 -5.10 -5.43
C PRO A 80 8.05 -4.41 -5.23
N LEU A 81 9.13 -5.18 -5.26
CA LEU A 81 10.46 -4.62 -5.32
C LEU A 81 10.77 -4.16 -6.73
N ASP A 82 11.18 -2.90 -6.85
CA ASP A 82 11.64 -2.35 -8.13
C ASP A 82 13.03 -2.89 -8.49
N SER A 83 13.17 -3.39 -9.72
CA SER A 83 14.43 -3.95 -10.23
C SER A 83 15.40 -2.88 -10.74
N SER A 84 14.92 -1.64 -10.98
CA SER A 84 15.75 -0.55 -11.49
C SER A 84 16.58 0.12 -10.39
N THR A 85 16.07 0.10 -9.16
CA THR A 85 16.73 0.66 -7.97
C THR A 85 17.87 -0.23 -7.44
N LEU A 86 17.86 -1.53 -7.74
CA LEU A 86 18.83 -2.49 -7.22
C LEU A 86 20.20 -2.40 -7.91
N PRO A 87 21.31 -2.68 -7.20
CA PRO A 87 22.61 -2.81 -7.83
C PRO A 87 22.63 -4.00 -8.82
N GLU A 88 23.41 -3.86 -9.89
CA GLU A 88 23.45 -4.83 -11.00
C GLU A 88 23.79 -6.26 -10.55
N ALA A 89 24.66 -6.39 -9.56
CA ALA A 89 25.06 -7.67 -8.99
C ALA A 89 23.87 -8.41 -8.35
N GLU A 90 23.08 -7.72 -7.53
CA GLU A 90 21.89 -8.29 -6.88
C GLU A 90 20.78 -8.57 -7.89
N ARG A 91 20.59 -7.67 -8.86
CA ARG A 91 19.64 -7.85 -9.95
C ARG A 91 19.95 -9.13 -10.74
N LYS A 92 21.21 -9.35 -11.11
CA LYS A 92 21.65 -10.55 -11.82
C LYS A 92 21.50 -11.82 -10.96
N ALA A 93 21.80 -11.74 -9.67
CA ALA A 93 21.61 -12.85 -8.74
C ALA A 93 20.13 -13.23 -8.60
N ARG A 94 19.23 -12.25 -8.50
CA ARG A 94 17.77 -12.47 -8.48
C ARG A 94 17.28 -13.08 -9.79
N LEU A 95 17.76 -12.59 -10.94
CA LEU A 95 17.39 -13.15 -12.23
C LEU A 95 17.80 -14.63 -12.36
N ARG A 96 19.00 -14.97 -11.88
CA ARG A 96 19.49 -16.37 -11.81
C ARG A 96 18.65 -17.24 -10.87
N ARG A 97 18.14 -16.68 -9.78
CA ARG A 97 17.23 -17.40 -8.85
C ARG A 97 15.84 -17.59 -9.45
N HIS A 98 15.33 -16.59 -10.15
CA HIS A 98 14.00 -16.63 -10.78
C HIS A 98 13.98 -17.56 -12.00
N PHE A 99 15.03 -17.51 -12.81
CA PHE A 99 15.25 -18.41 -13.94
C PHE A 99 16.48 -19.27 -13.65
N PRO A 100 16.35 -20.31 -12.82
CA PRO A 100 17.42 -21.27 -12.65
C PRO A 100 17.71 -21.86 -14.02
N SER A 101 18.96 -21.72 -14.49
CA SER A 101 19.40 -22.38 -15.71
C SER A 101 19.05 -23.86 -15.61
N LYS A 102 18.59 -24.45 -16.72
CA LYS A 102 18.19 -25.87 -16.79
C LYS A 102 19.20 -26.73 -16.03
N PRO A 103 18.74 -27.74 -15.26
CA PRO A 103 19.65 -28.64 -14.56
C PRO A 103 20.72 -29.10 -15.54
N LYS A 104 21.99 -29.05 -15.11
CA LYS A 104 23.12 -29.47 -15.93
C LYS A 104 22.70 -30.77 -16.61
N ALA A 105 22.76 -30.79 -17.95
CA ALA A 105 22.49 -32.00 -18.71
C ALA A 105 23.25 -33.12 -18.00
N LYS A 106 22.54 -34.20 -17.66
CA LYS A 106 23.14 -35.40 -17.07
C LYS A 106 24.44 -35.63 -17.82
N GLU A 107 25.54 -35.75 -17.08
CA GLU A 107 26.86 -36.06 -17.64
C GLU A 107 26.61 -37.03 -18.78
N GLN A 108 27.01 -36.61 -20.00
CA GLN A 108 26.94 -37.46 -21.18
C GLN A 108 27.27 -38.86 -20.72
N GLU A 109 26.29 -39.77 -20.79
CA GLU A 109 26.51 -41.15 -20.43
C GLU A 109 27.71 -41.58 -21.28
N SER A 110 28.88 -41.58 -20.66
CA SER A 110 30.12 -41.98 -21.28
C SER A 110 29.84 -43.42 -21.67
N TYR A 111 29.63 -43.64 -22.96
CA TYR A 111 29.36 -44.95 -23.49
C TYR A 111 30.64 -45.75 -23.26
N GLU A 112 30.71 -46.45 -22.12
CA GLU A 112 31.68 -47.51 -21.88
C GLU A 112 31.52 -48.46 -23.08
N GLY A 113 32.57 -48.57 -23.90
CA GLY A 113 32.52 -49.34 -25.13
C GLY A 113 32.00 -50.74 -24.84
N ILE A 114 30.95 -51.15 -25.56
CA ILE A 114 30.28 -52.43 -25.35
C ILE A 114 31.31 -53.55 -25.50
N ASP A 115 31.58 -54.28 -24.42
CA ASP A 115 32.51 -55.41 -24.44
C ASP A 115 31.90 -56.59 -25.21
N LEU A 116 32.44 -56.85 -26.40
CA LEU A 116 31.95 -57.86 -27.33
C LEU A 116 32.10 -59.30 -26.77
N ASP A 117 33.05 -59.52 -25.87
CA ASP A 117 33.31 -60.87 -25.33
C ASP A 117 32.19 -61.32 -24.38
N THR A 118 31.56 -60.36 -23.68
CA THR A 118 30.36 -60.59 -22.86
C THR A 118 29.16 -61.08 -23.68
N TYR A 119 29.03 -60.64 -24.94
CA TYR A 119 27.89 -60.96 -25.81
C TYR A 119 28.12 -62.14 -26.76
N LYS A 120 29.35 -62.65 -26.84
CA LYS A 120 29.74 -63.78 -27.70
C LYS A 120 28.96 -65.07 -27.41
N LYS A 121 28.45 -65.22 -26.19
CA LYS A 121 27.61 -66.36 -25.75
C LYS A 121 26.27 -66.46 -26.49
N PHE A 122 25.79 -65.35 -27.06
CA PHE A 122 24.53 -65.30 -27.80
C PHE A 122 24.71 -65.48 -29.31
N TRP A 123 25.94 -65.67 -29.80
CA TRP A 123 26.23 -65.77 -31.24
C TRP A 123 26.02 -67.15 -31.83
N LYS A 124 25.84 -68.18 -30.99
CA LYS A 124 25.39 -69.49 -31.43
C LYS A 124 23.97 -69.72 -30.90
N LYS A 125 23.06 -69.96 -31.84
CA LYS A 125 21.64 -70.23 -31.59
C LYS A 125 21.42 -71.71 -31.35
#